data_AF-B8LZB3-F1
#
_entry.id   AF-B8LZB3-F1
#
_cell.length_a   1.000
_cell.length_b   1.000
_cell.length_c   1.000
_cell.angle_alpha   90.00
_cell.angle_beta   90.00
_cell.angle_gamma   90.00
#
_symmetry.space_group_name_H-M   'P 1'
#
loop_
_entity.id
_entity.type
_entity.pdbx_description
1 polymer ?
#
loop_
_entity_poly.entity_id
_entity_poly.type
_entity_poly.pdbx_seq_one_letter_code
_entity_poly.pdbx_strand_id
1 'polypeptide(L)'
;MVDSGHMELTSFILDAVIRQSGTGNADIRCFFDLVKLINKGNHSSGFERYTAEAKAPHIIGLQLHHMTRSQLIAGHPLPVDQALKEKAHKMKASIQQLLRGITLASLTKSPNEVPLCHCLACRATSGVLCTSYYSLLTPEPTLPPHSKLHYSNELLFSNPYLREYVQSTRLSRWFCGICGGHVLAQLKPENRYLIAAGLVVPAALPVVSDAGCVAVHWGVEGTRDGGLSVFMPGSVNDKGTGCLVESVSTASTSIPPSTLRDHNVGSQGKGNAGKDHLKAECHCGGISFTVTRPNDQSKEPWSPWPDMIVPYHSGSPKNTEDVKWWLRANETKYFAGTCACNSCRLTSGFPIQVWAFIPKANLFINQVDTFTYETGTMKRFESSPGVYREFCSTCGATAFWHCDERPGVVDVSVGLLRSIAGARAGDWLEWATGRVSFAEDAQVKDKGLIELLERGLKSFTDAQNE
;
A
#
# COMPACT_ATOMS: atom_id res chain seq x y z
N MET A 1 10.87 -31.69 -15.29
CA MET A 1 11.73 -30.56 -15.71
C MET A 1 10.80 -29.38 -15.92
N VAL A 2 10.73 -28.49 -14.93
CA VAL A 2 9.87 -27.31 -14.93
C VAL A 2 10.75 -26.15 -15.34
N ASP A 3 10.34 -25.44 -16.39
CA ASP A 3 11.03 -24.29 -16.95
C ASP A 3 11.00 -23.14 -15.93
N SER A 4 12.11 -22.94 -15.21
CA SER A 4 12.25 -21.89 -14.21
C SER A 4 12.51 -20.58 -14.94
N GLY A 5 11.44 -19.80 -15.18
CA GLY A 5 11.57 -18.42 -15.66
C GLY A 5 12.50 -17.63 -14.74
N HIS A 6 13.70 -17.32 -15.21
CA HIS A 6 14.68 -16.52 -14.47
C HIS A 6 14.19 -15.07 -14.36
N MET A 7 13.70 -14.69 -13.18
CA MET A 7 13.60 -13.29 -12.77
C MET A 7 14.80 -12.94 -11.89
N GLU A 8 15.81 -12.31 -12.48
CA GLU A 8 16.93 -11.73 -11.72
C GLU A 8 16.52 -10.41 -11.07
N LEU A 9 16.79 -10.24 -9.77
CA LEU A 9 16.82 -8.92 -9.15
C LEU A 9 18.14 -8.21 -9.45
N THR A 10 18.14 -7.44 -10.54
CA THR A 10 19.21 -6.47 -10.85
C THR A 10 18.66 -5.04 -10.95
N SER A 11 19.06 -4.24 -9.97
CA SER A 11 19.32 -2.78 -10.00
C SER A 11 18.33 -1.75 -10.59
N PHE A 12 17.00 -1.90 -10.62
CA PHE A 12 16.15 -0.84 -11.20
C PHE A 12 14.91 -0.37 -10.41
N ILE A 13 15.05 -0.22 -9.08
CA ILE A 13 14.10 0.55 -8.25
C ILE A 13 14.02 2.04 -8.69
N LEU A 14 14.93 2.53 -9.55
CA LEU A 14 14.98 3.93 -10.00
C LEU A 14 14.61 4.19 -11.47
N ASP A 15 14.97 3.34 -12.45
CA ASP A 15 14.71 3.66 -13.87
C ASP A 15 13.24 3.63 -14.24
N ALA A 16 12.44 2.76 -13.59
CA ALA A 16 11.00 2.70 -13.83
C ALA A 16 10.28 3.98 -13.39
N VAL A 17 10.88 4.77 -12.51
CA VAL A 17 10.38 6.10 -12.10
C VAL A 17 10.94 7.20 -13.03
N ILE A 18 12.09 6.98 -13.66
CA ILE A 18 12.74 7.94 -14.57
C ILE A 18 12.11 7.93 -15.98
N ARG A 19 11.61 6.80 -16.49
CA ARG A 19 11.08 6.71 -17.87
C ARG A 19 9.63 7.16 -18.08
N GLN A 20 8.85 7.40 -17.02
CA GLN A 20 7.45 7.84 -17.14
C GLN A 20 7.27 9.37 -17.14
N SER A 21 8.35 10.16 -17.11
CA SER A 21 8.25 11.63 -17.24
C SER A 21 7.98 12.13 -18.68
N GLY A 22 7.55 11.24 -19.59
CA GLY A 22 7.38 11.54 -21.01
C GLY A 22 5.94 11.81 -21.47
N THR A 23 4.92 11.58 -20.64
CA THR A 23 3.52 11.80 -21.04
C THR A 23 2.84 12.70 -20.02
N GLY A 24 2.46 13.89 -20.47
CA GLY A 24 2.07 15.01 -19.64
C GLY A 24 0.84 14.76 -18.76
N ASN A 25 1.05 14.82 -17.46
CA ASN A 25 0.17 15.52 -16.52
C ASN A 25 0.98 15.86 -15.26
N ALA A 26 0.77 17.06 -14.72
CA ALA A 26 1.67 17.72 -13.80
C ALA A 26 1.59 17.19 -12.35
N ASP A 27 2.73 17.33 -11.65
CA ASP A 27 2.95 17.38 -10.20
C ASP A 27 2.95 16.07 -9.36
N ILE A 28 4.17 15.53 -9.18
CA ILE A 28 4.56 14.63 -8.08
C ILE A 28 5.87 15.16 -7.46
N ARG A 29 5.84 16.18 -6.59
CA ARG A 29 7.10 16.82 -6.12
C ARG A 29 7.81 16.15 -4.94
N CYS A 30 7.22 15.18 -4.23
CA CYS A 30 7.96 14.49 -3.15
C CYS A 30 8.84 13.32 -3.64
N PHE A 31 8.55 12.74 -4.81
CA PHE A 31 9.38 11.69 -5.41
C PHE A 31 10.35 12.25 -6.47
N PHE A 32 10.00 13.35 -7.15
CA PHE A 32 10.77 13.86 -8.29
C PHE A 32 12.05 14.60 -7.90
N ASP A 33 12.12 15.23 -6.73
CA ASP A 33 13.35 15.87 -6.28
C ASP A 33 14.46 14.88 -5.90
N LEU A 34 14.11 13.63 -5.58
CA LEU A 34 15.06 12.55 -5.33
C LEU A 34 15.71 12.06 -6.63
N VAL A 35 15.04 12.26 -7.78
CA VAL A 35 15.44 11.74 -9.09
C VAL A 35 16.15 12.80 -9.94
N LYS A 36 15.79 14.09 -9.83
CA LYS A 36 16.42 15.18 -10.62
C LYS A 36 17.90 15.42 -10.30
N LEU A 37 18.39 15.08 -9.10
CA LEU A 37 19.80 15.26 -8.74
C LEU A 37 20.73 14.13 -9.25
N ILE A 38 20.17 13.01 -9.70
CA ILE A 38 20.95 11.81 -10.07
C ILE A 38 21.51 11.88 -11.50
N ASN A 39 21.03 12.82 -12.34
CA ASN A 39 21.38 12.90 -13.77
C ASN A 39 22.41 13.99 -14.16
N LYS A 40 23.18 14.54 -13.22
CA LYS A 40 24.39 15.33 -13.54
C LYS A 40 25.61 14.69 -12.88
N GLY A 41 26.13 13.66 -13.54
CA GLY A 41 27.35 12.97 -13.11
C GLY A 41 27.93 12.08 -14.19
N ASN A 42 28.26 12.66 -15.36
CA ASN A 42 29.51 12.38 -16.09
C ASN A 42 29.53 13.09 -17.45
N HIS A 43 30.17 14.26 -17.48
CA HIS A 43 31.18 14.54 -18.51
C HIS A 43 32.35 15.25 -17.82
N SER A 44 33.52 14.64 -17.97
CA SER A 44 34.82 15.10 -17.52
C SER A 44 35.15 16.51 -18.00
N SER A 45 35.74 17.33 -17.13
CA SER A 45 37.12 17.84 -17.26
C SER A 45 37.37 19.00 -16.30
N GLY A 46 38.61 19.10 -15.80
CA GLY A 46 39.21 20.39 -15.48
C GLY A 46 39.31 20.79 -14.01
N PHE A 47 40.49 20.53 -13.47
CA PHE A 47 41.32 21.50 -12.74
C PHE A 47 40.96 21.99 -11.31
N GLU A 48 41.93 21.69 -10.45
CA GLU A 48 42.52 22.50 -9.37
C GLU A 48 41.84 22.72 -8.00
N ARG A 49 42.51 22.10 -7.00
CA ARG A 49 42.86 22.57 -5.64
C ARG A 49 42.27 23.90 -5.16
N TYR A 50 41.74 23.90 -3.93
CA TYR A 50 42.33 24.65 -2.81
C TYR A 50 41.84 24.09 -1.46
N THR A 51 42.79 24.00 -0.53
CA THR A 51 42.66 23.65 0.89
C THR A 51 42.16 24.83 1.73
N ALA A 52 41.40 24.60 2.80
CA ALA A 52 41.73 25.04 4.17
C ALA A 52 40.55 24.88 5.15
N GLU A 53 40.94 24.67 6.41
CA GLU A 53 40.21 24.37 7.64
C GLU A 53 39.31 25.51 8.18
N ALA A 54 38.31 25.17 9.01
CA ALA A 54 38.26 25.50 10.46
C ALA A 54 36.85 25.70 11.06
N LYS A 55 36.64 25.01 12.21
CA LYS A 55 35.95 25.40 13.48
C LYS A 55 34.43 25.74 13.54
N ALA A 56 33.76 25.09 14.50
CA ALA A 56 32.41 25.34 15.06
C ALA A 56 32.40 26.51 16.09
N PRO A 57 31.37 26.80 16.95
CA PRO A 57 29.91 26.47 17.02
C PRO A 57 28.99 27.69 17.43
N HIS A 58 27.68 27.41 17.67
CA HIS A 58 26.66 28.13 18.50
C HIS A 58 25.62 29.13 17.90
N ILE A 59 24.34 28.77 18.12
CA ILE A 59 23.13 29.50 18.60
C ILE A 59 22.81 30.90 18.01
N ILE A 60 21.55 31.08 17.53
CA ILE A 60 20.61 32.18 17.86
C ILE A 60 19.26 31.89 17.18
N GLY A 61 18.15 32.09 17.93
CA GLY A 61 16.80 32.19 17.39
C GLY A 61 16.33 33.64 17.31
N LEU A 62 15.42 33.96 16.38
CA LEU A 62 14.28 34.89 16.48
C LEU A 62 13.79 35.36 15.10
N GLN A 63 12.46 35.36 14.96
CA GLN A 63 11.58 36.23 14.15
C GLN A 63 11.97 36.58 12.70
N LEU A 64 11.09 36.21 11.75
CA LEU A 64 10.75 37.06 10.61
C LEU A 64 9.25 36.96 10.28
N HIS A 65 8.52 38.01 10.65
CA HIS A 65 7.26 38.40 10.02
C HIS A 65 7.59 39.20 8.74
N HIS A 66 6.72 39.10 7.74
CA HIS A 66 6.66 39.85 6.47
C HIS A 66 7.74 39.56 5.41
N MET A 67 7.39 38.69 4.44
CA MET A 67 7.94 38.73 3.09
C MET A 67 6.81 38.79 2.06
N THR A 68 6.88 39.77 1.16
CA THR A 68 5.96 39.99 0.04
C THR A 68 6.18 38.98 -1.09
N ARG A 69 5.13 38.73 -1.87
CA ARG A 69 4.97 37.71 -2.93
C ARG A 69 6.04 37.70 -4.05
N SER A 70 6.98 38.64 -4.06
CA SER A 70 8.01 38.81 -5.10
C SER A 70 9.38 38.19 -4.79
N GLN A 71 9.61 37.58 -3.62
CA GLN A 71 10.90 36.94 -3.26
C GLN A 71 10.90 35.40 -3.28
N LEU A 72 9.80 34.76 -3.70
CA LEU A 72 9.65 33.29 -3.80
C LEU A 72 10.29 32.65 -5.05
N ILE A 73 11.08 33.39 -5.84
CA ILE A 73 11.62 32.93 -7.14
C ILE A 73 13.09 32.46 -7.06
N ALA A 74 13.79 32.61 -5.92
CA ALA A 74 15.13 32.04 -5.75
C ALA A 74 15.09 30.81 -4.83
N GLY A 75 14.98 29.63 -5.44
CA GLY A 75 14.94 28.35 -4.73
C GLY A 75 16.29 27.97 -4.10
N HIS A 76 16.36 28.06 -2.77
CA HIS A 76 17.27 27.25 -1.97
C HIS A 76 16.44 26.19 -1.22
N PRO A 77 16.77 24.88 -1.28
CA PRO A 77 16.06 23.86 -0.53
C PRO A 77 16.15 24.12 0.97
N LEU A 78 15.04 24.01 1.69
CA LEU A 78 15.05 24.05 3.15
C LEU A 78 15.82 22.82 3.69
N PRO A 79 16.58 22.94 4.80
CA PRO A 79 17.45 21.87 5.30
C PRO A 79 16.74 20.54 5.62
N VAL A 80 15.42 20.57 5.84
CA VAL A 80 14.60 19.38 6.15
C VAL A 80 14.42 18.47 4.93
N ASP A 81 14.35 19.04 3.72
CA ASP A 81 14.15 18.28 2.47
C ASP A 81 15.38 17.47 2.05
N GLN A 82 16.57 18.04 2.25
CA GLN A 82 17.85 17.37 1.94
C GLN A 82 18.01 16.10 2.80
N ALA A 83 17.68 16.19 4.08
CA ALA A 83 17.79 15.09 5.02
C ALA A 83 16.82 13.94 4.67
N LEU A 84 15.55 14.22 4.34
CA LEU A 84 14.60 13.18 3.93
C LEU A 84 15.02 12.50 2.62
N LYS A 85 15.57 13.27 1.67
CA LYS A 85 16.10 12.76 0.39
C LYS A 85 17.26 11.78 0.61
N GLU A 86 18.24 12.14 1.44
CA GLU A 86 19.35 11.24 1.78
C GLU A 86 18.89 9.95 2.48
N LYS A 87 17.87 10.05 3.34
CA LYS A 87 17.32 8.89 4.06
C LYS A 87 16.64 7.88 3.13
N ALA A 88 15.82 8.36 2.19
CA ALA A 88 15.20 7.52 1.18
C ALA A 88 16.25 6.86 0.26
N HIS A 89 17.29 7.62 -0.12
CA HIS A 89 18.37 7.10 -0.96
C HIS A 89 19.17 5.98 -0.27
N LYS A 90 19.48 6.14 1.03
CA LYS A 90 20.16 5.10 1.84
C LYS A 90 19.29 3.86 1.98
N MET A 91 17.99 4.00 2.27
CA MET A 91 17.06 2.87 2.35
C MET A 91 17.03 2.07 1.04
N LYS A 92 16.96 2.78 -0.09
CA LYS A 92 16.98 2.18 -1.43
C LYS A 92 18.29 1.42 -1.68
N ALA A 93 19.44 2.02 -1.40
CA ALA A 93 20.74 1.39 -1.63
C ALA A 93 20.92 0.10 -0.80
N SER A 94 20.49 0.11 0.47
CA SER A 94 20.52 -1.07 1.34
C SER A 94 19.63 -2.19 0.83
N ILE A 95 18.37 -1.89 0.45
CA ILE A 95 17.46 -2.89 -0.13
C ILE A 95 18.01 -3.42 -1.47
N GLN A 96 18.55 -2.55 -2.32
CA GLN A 96 19.16 -2.95 -3.59
C GLN A 96 20.36 -3.87 -3.42
N GLN A 97 21.23 -3.60 -2.43
CA GLN A 97 22.39 -4.45 -2.15
C GLN A 97 21.97 -5.81 -1.58
N LEU A 98 20.93 -5.84 -0.73
CA LEU A 98 20.36 -7.06 -0.17
C LEU A 98 19.71 -7.96 -1.22
N LEU A 99 19.14 -7.38 -2.26
CA LEU A 99 18.36 -8.11 -3.27
C LEU A 99 19.18 -8.54 -4.50
N ARG A 100 20.45 -8.14 -4.62
CA ARG A 100 21.33 -8.56 -5.75
C ARG A 100 21.52 -10.08 -5.74
N GLY A 101 21.24 -10.71 -6.89
CA GLY A 101 21.40 -12.16 -7.07
C GLY A 101 20.30 -13.02 -6.43
N ILE A 102 19.22 -12.42 -5.95
CA ILE A 102 18.07 -13.15 -5.41
C ILE A 102 17.12 -13.51 -6.55
N THR A 103 16.73 -14.79 -6.63
CA THR A 103 15.68 -15.27 -7.52
C THR A 103 14.34 -15.21 -6.80
N LEU A 104 13.29 -14.75 -7.50
CA LEU A 104 11.93 -14.81 -6.98
C LEU A 104 11.27 -16.12 -7.41
N ALA A 105 10.67 -16.82 -6.46
CA ALA A 105 9.71 -17.88 -6.76
C ALA A 105 8.29 -17.38 -6.56
N SER A 106 7.43 -17.74 -7.53
CA SER A 106 6.00 -17.66 -7.31
C SER A 106 5.59 -18.61 -6.18
N LEU A 107 4.60 -18.19 -5.39
CA LEU A 107 3.96 -19.06 -4.39
C LEU A 107 2.86 -19.94 -5.00
N THR A 108 2.72 -19.89 -6.32
CA THR A 108 1.73 -20.60 -7.14
C THR A 108 2.43 -21.53 -8.13
N LYS A 109 1.67 -22.37 -8.84
CA LYS A 109 2.22 -23.43 -9.69
C LYS A 109 2.71 -22.89 -11.03
N SER A 110 2.20 -21.74 -11.47
CA SER A 110 2.49 -21.15 -12.78
C SER A 110 3.02 -19.72 -12.67
N PRO A 111 3.92 -19.28 -13.57
CA PRO A 111 4.39 -17.89 -13.64
C PRO A 111 3.28 -16.85 -13.85
N ASN A 112 2.16 -17.25 -14.45
CA ASN A 112 1.02 -16.36 -14.75
C ASN A 112 -0.02 -16.32 -13.63
N GLU A 113 0.16 -17.16 -12.60
CA GLU A 113 -0.71 -17.20 -11.43
C GLU A 113 -0.26 -16.19 -10.38
N VAL A 114 -1.15 -15.29 -9.96
CA VAL A 114 -0.87 -14.29 -8.93
C VAL A 114 -1.50 -14.72 -7.60
N PRO A 115 -0.72 -14.99 -6.54
CA PRO A 115 -1.26 -15.36 -5.25
C PRO A 115 -1.83 -14.13 -4.52
N LEU A 116 -3.10 -14.20 -4.12
CA LEU A 116 -3.81 -13.13 -3.42
C LEU A 116 -4.43 -13.65 -2.12
N CYS A 117 -3.96 -13.12 -0.98
CA CYS A 117 -4.49 -13.47 0.34
C CYS A 117 -5.50 -12.44 0.81
N HIS A 118 -6.71 -12.89 1.13
CA HIS A 118 -7.84 -12.07 1.57
C HIS A 118 -8.13 -12.18 3.06
N CYS A 119 -7.35 -12.96 3.83
CA CYS A 119 -7.68 -13.21 5.24
C CYS A 119 -7.68 -11.92 6.08
N LEU A 120 -8.45 -11.91 7.17
CA LEU A 120 -8.58 -10.74 8.06
C LEU A 120 -7.23 -10.22 8.55
N ALA A 121 -6.30 -11.11 8.92
CA ALA A 121 -4.99 -10.71 9.43
C ALA A 121 -4.18 -9.94 8.39
N CYS A 122 -4.16 -10.40 7.13
CA CYS A 122 -3.52 -9.68 6.04
C CYS A 122 -4.18 -8.31 5.86
N ARG A 123 -5.51 -8.27 5.68
CA ARG A 123 -6.24 -7.01 5.44
C ARG A 123 -6.04 -5.98 6.55
N ALA A 124 -6.16 -6.41 7.80
CA ALA A 124 -6.02 -5.57 8.97
C ALA A 124 -4.59 -5.05 9.18
N THR A 125 -3.58 -5.79 8.72
CA THR A 125 -2.18 -5.42 8.88
C THR A 125 -1.69 -4.51 7.75
N SER A 126 -2.24 -4.65 6.55
CA SER A 126 -1.84 -3.84 5.40
C SER A 126 -2.75 -2.66 5.09
N GLY A 127 -4.04 -2.73 5.41
CA GLY A 127 -5.06 -1.76 4.98
C GLY A 127 -5.68 -2.06 3.61
N VAL A 128 -5.04 -2.89 2.77
CA VAL A 128 -5.59 -3.36 1.49
C VAL A 128 -6.55 -4.55 1.66
N LEU A 129 -7.42 -4.84 0.67
CA LEU A 129 -8.33 -6.00 0.72
C LEU A 129 -7.68 -7.34 0.38
N CYS A 130 -6.55 -7.34 -0.32
CA CYS A 130 -5.76 -8.54 -0.53
C CYS A 130 -4.27 -8.24 -0.63
N THR A 131 -3.45 -9.08 -0.02
CA THR A 131 -1.99 -8.97 -0.07
C THR A 131 -1.42 -10.01 -1.04
N SER A 132 -0.38 -9.64 -1.78
CA SER A 132 0.37 -10.55 -2.65
C SER A 132 1.85 -10.52 -2.30
N TYR A 133 2.47 -11.70 -2.29
CA TYR A 133 3.87 -11.90 -1.91
C TYR A 133 4.55 -12.87 -2.86
N TYR A 134 5.84 -12.66 -3.11
CA TYR A 134 6.74 -13.62 -3.77
C TYR A 134 7.73 -14.19 -2.76
N SER A 135 8.15 -15.44 -2.93
CA SER A 135 9.21 -16.01 -2.09
C SER A 135 10.57 -15.52 -2.58
N LEU A 136 11.42 -15.08 -1.67
CA LEU A 136 12.84 -14.88 -1.95
C LEU A 136 13.51 -16.26 -1.90
N LEU A 137 13.94 -16.78 -3.05
CA LEU A 137 14.76 -17.99 -3.11
C LEU A 137 16.22 -17.59 -2.93
N THR A 138 16.91 -18.24 -1.99
CA THR A 138 18.37 -18.24 -1.95
C THR A 138 18.88 -19.19 -3.05
N PRO A 139 19.96 -18.82 -3.77
CA PRO A 139 20.61 -19.73 -4.72
C PRO A 139 21.32 -20.88 -3.97
N GLU A 140 20.55 -21.91 -3.60
CA GLU A 140 20.87 -23.35 -3.57
C GLU A 140 19.95 -24.10 -2.59
N PRO A 141 19.24 -25.17 -3.00
CA PRO A 141 18.40 -26.00 -2.11
C PRO A 141 19.19 -26.96 -1.21
N THR A 142 20.50 -27.08 -1.43
CA THR A 142 21.39 -28.11 -0.86
C THR A 142 22.16 -27.67 0.39
N LEU A 143 22.16 -26.38 0.70
CA LEU A 143 22.75 -25.90 1.94
C LEU A 143 21.73 -26.07 3.08
N PRO A 144 22.10 -26.73 4.20
CA PRO A 144 21.21 -26.86 5.35
C PRO A 144 20.73 -25.48 5.82
N PRO A 145 19.54 -25.35 6.45
CA PRO A 145 18.98 -24.06 6.90
C PRO A 145 19.80 -23.29 7.96
N HIS A 146 21.06 -23.63 8.17
CA HIS A 146 21.84 -23.26 9.35
C HIS A 146 23.27 -22.79 9.09
N SER A 147 23.63 -22.35 7.87
CA SER A 147 24.80 -21.46 7.76
C SER A 147 24.34 -20.02 8.01
N LYS A 148 24.66 -19.50 9.20
CA LYS A 148 24.57 -18.07 9.58
C LYS A 148 25.42 -17.13 8.69
N LEU A 149 25.88 -17.57 7.52
CA LEU A 149 26.83 -16.85 6.68
C LEU A 149 26.31 -16.81 5.24
N HIS A 150 25.91 -15.61 4.80
CA HIS A 150 26.35 -14.94 3.56
C HIS A 150 25.41 -13.79 3.11
N TYR A 151 24.23 -13.66 3.73
CA TYR A 151 23.50 -12.40 3.76
C TYR A 151 23.61 -11.86 5.18
N SER A 152 24.32 -10.76 5.38
CA SER A 152 24.34 -10.12 6.69
C SER A 152 22.93 -9.58 6.96
N ASN A 153 22.14 -10.39 7.66
CA ASN A 153 20.96 -10.00 8.42
C ASN A 153 21.16 -8.64 9.11
N GLU A 154 22.40 -8.32 9.52
CA GLU A 154 22.78 -7.01 10.04
C GLU A 154 22.45 -5.82 9.13
N LEU A 155 22.57 -5.88 7.80
CA LEU A 155 22.26 -4.72 6.93
C LEU A 155 20.76 -4.44 6.79
N LEU A 156 19.92 -5.49 6.88
CA LEU A 156 18.47 -5.35 6.80
C LEU A 156 17.89 -4.92 8.16
N PHE A 157 18.45 -5.44 9.25
CA PHE A 157 18.07 -5.11 10.63
C PHE A 157 18.70 -3.80 11.15
N SER A 158 19.81 -3.33 10.57
CA SER A 158 20.41 -2.02 10.89
C SER A 158 19.78 -0.86 10.12
N ASN A 159 18.86 -1.12 9.19
CA ASN A 159 18.17 -0.06 8.48
C ASN A 159 17.19 0.65 9.43
N PRO A 160 17.45 1.92 9.82
CA PRO A 160 16.63 2.61 10.81
C PRO A 160 15.22 2.94 10.30
N TYR A 161 14.97 2.74 9.00
CA TYR A 161 13.67 3.00 8.36
C TYR A 161 12.82 1.75 8.21
N LEU A 162 13.36 0.54 8.40
CA LEU A 162 12.56 -0.68 8.38
C LEU A 162 12.08 -1.00 9.80
N ARG A 163 10.79 -1.28 9.94
CA ARG A 163 10.16 -1.60 11.23
C ARG A 163 9.63 -3.02 11.20
N GLU A 164 9.95 -3.77 12.25
CA GLU A 164 9.38 -5.10 12.48
C GLU A 164 8.05 -4.98 13.20
N TYR A 165 7.04 -5.65 12.67
CA TYR A 165 5.83 -5.99 13.38
C TYR A 165 5.79 -7.50 13.61
N VAL A 166 5.97 -7.92 14.86
CA VAL A 166 5.83 -9.32 15.27
C VAL A 166 4.34 -9.66 15.35
N GLN A 167 3.79 -10.17 14.25
CA GLN A 167 2.37 -10.55 14.18
C GLN A 167 2.08 -11.78 15.06
N SER A 168 3.00 -12.75 15.07
CA SER A 168 2.91 -13.95 15.90
C SER A 168 4.30 -14.50 16.24
N THR A 169 4.36 -15.58 17.02
CA THR A 169 5.62 -16.29 17.30
C THR A 169 6.26 -16.86 16.02
N ARG A 170 5.49 -17.03 14.93
CA ARG A 170 5.95 -17.62 13.67
C ARG A 170 6.09 -16.63 12.53
N LEU A 171 5.50 -15.43 12.64
CA LEU A 171 5.43 -14.48 11.53
C LEU A 171 5.76 -13.06 11.99
N SER A 172 6.75 -12.47 11.33
CA SER A 172 7.00 -11.01 11.37
C SER A 172 6.70 -10.38 10.03
N ARG A 173 6.22 -9.14 10.04
CA ARG A 173 6.09 -8.30 8.84
C ARG A 173 6.99 -7.09 8.98
N TRP A 174 7.61 -6.70 7.89
CA TRP A 174 8.55 -5.59 7.85
C TRP A 174 8.01 -4.52 6.91
N PHE A 175 7.94 -3.29 7.41
CA PHE A 175 7.39 -2.15 6.68
C PHE A 175 8.25 -0.91 6.84
N CYS A 176 8.11 0.03 5.91
CA CYS A 176 8.78 1.32 5.98
C CYS A 176 8.21 2.17 7.12
N GLY A 177 9.02 2.52 8.10
CA GLY A 177 8.65 3.41 9.21
C GLY A 177 8.45 4.88 8.83
N ILE A 178 8.65 5.26 7.56
CA ILE A 178 8.35 6.61 7.03
C ILE A 178 6.97 6.64 6.40
N CYS A 179 6.63 5.68 5.53
CA CYS A 179 5.42 5.72 4.72
C CYS A 179 4.43 4.57 4.97
N GLY A 180 4.77 3.59 5.82
CA GLY A 180 3.93 2.43 6.10
C GLY A 180 4.01 1.28 5.08
N GLY A 181 4.64 1.50 3.92
CA GLY A 181 4.70 0.51 2.84
C GLY A 181 5.29 -0.82 3.30
N HIS A 182 4.52 -1.90 3.11
CA HIS A 182 4.95 -3.26 3.44
C HIS A 182 6.07 -3.70 2.49
N VAL A 183 7.12 -4.30 3.06
CA VAL A 183 8.31 -4.71 2.33
C VAL A 183 8.47 -6.22 2.35
N LEU A 184 8.52 -6.82 3.54
CA LEU A 184 8.77 -8.25 3.70
C LEU A 184 7.79 -8.89 4.67
N ALA A 185 7.61 -10.20 4.53
CA ALA A 185 7.11 -11.07 5.57
C ALA A 185 8.16 -12.14 5.86
N GLN A 186 8.47 -12.38 7.14
CA GLN A 186 9.42 -13.39 7.58
C GLN A 186 8.68 -14.49 8.32
N LEU A 187 8.79 -15.70 7.78
CA LEU A 187 8.39 -16.92 8.45
C LEU A 187 9.57 -17.37 9.31
N LYS A 188 9.43 -17.17 10.63
CA LYS A 188 10.50 -17.37 11.61
C LYS A 188 10.98 -18.83 11.69
N PRO A 189 10.10 -19.85 11.71
CA PRO A 189 10.56 -21.24 11.85
C PRO A 189 11.45 -21.70 10.69
N GLU A 190 11.11 -21.31 9.47
CA GLU A 190 11.85 -21.66 8.25
C GLU A 190 12.92 -20.62 7.89
N ASN A 191 13.00 -19.52 8.66
CA ASN A 191 13.76 -18.31 8.34
C ASN A 191 13.58 -17.86 6.86
N ARG A 192 12.37 -18.01 6.33
CA ARG A 192 12.07 -17.70 4.93
C ARG A 192 11.45 -16.31 4.83
N TYR A 193 11.92 -15.54 3.85
CA TYR A 193 11.42 -14.21 3.56
C TYR A 193 10.57 -14.20 2.30
N LEU A 194 9.47 -13.49 2.38
CA LEU A 194 8.61 -13.15 1.26
C LEU A 194 8.68 -11.66 1.02
N ILE A 195 8.67 -11.23 -0.23
CA ILE A 195 8.66 -9.82 -0.63
C ILE A 195 7.27 -9.39 -1.08
N ALA A 196 6.84 -8.21 -0.65
CA ALA A 196 5.55 -7.65 -1.04
C ALA A 196 5.56 -7.35 -2.55
N ALA A 197 4.54 -7.85 -3.27
CA ALA A 197 4.52 -7.84 -4.73
C ALA A 197 4.55 -6.43 -5.34
N GLY A 198 4.06 -5.42 -4.63
CA GLY A 198 4.06 -4.03 -5.08
C GLY A 198 5.46 -3.42 -5.17
N LEU A 199 6.49 -4.01 -4.54
CA LEU A 199 7.87 -3.53 -4.62
C LEU A 199 8.69 -4.19 -5.73
N VAL A 200 8.19 -5.27 -6.32
CA VAL A 200 8.88 -5.98 -7.39
C VAL A 200 8.72 -5.18 -8.68
N VAL A 201 9.81 -4.99 -9.44
CA VAL A 201 9.80 -4.36 -10.76
C VAL A 201 10.64 -5.26 -11.68
N PRO A 202 10.14 -5.66 -12.87
CA PRO A 202 10.91 -6.49 -13.79
C PRO A 202 12.20 -5.81 -14.25
N ALA A 203 13.30 -6.55 -14.34
CA ALA A 203 14.59 -6.06 -14.84
C ALA A 203 14.62 -5.87 -16.37
N ALA A 204 13.76 -6.59 -17.09
CA ALA A 204 13.52 -6.44 -18.52
C ALA A 204 12.00 -6.39 -18.76
N LEU A 205 11.57 -5.74 -19.86
CA LEU A 205 10.19 -5.86 -20.32
C LEU A 205 9.95 -7.35 -20.61
N PRO A 206 9.03 -8.03 -19.89
CA PRO A 206 8.71 -9.40 -20.24
C PRO A 206 8.23 -9.40 -21.70
N VAL A 207 8.67 -10.41 -22.46
CA VAL A 207 7.91 -10.83 -23.64
C VAL A 207 6.51 -11.10 -23.12
N VAL A 208 5.54 -10.27 -23.52
CA VAL A 208 4.15 -10.42 -23.10
C VAL A 208 3.74 -11.83 -23.52
N SER A 209 3.64 -12.74 -22.57
CA SER A 209 3.08 -14.05 -22.88
C SER A 209 1.58 -13.84 -23.05
N ASP A 210 1.04 -14.27 -24.19
CA ASP A 210 -0.42 -14.31 -24.45
C ASP A 210 -1.19 -15.15 -23.43
N ALA A 211 -0.49 -15.88 -22.57
CA ALA A 211 -1.08 -16.61 -21.48
C ALA A 211 -1.58 -15.64 -20.40
N GLY A 212 -2.90 -15.44 -20.37
CA GLY A 212 -3.58 -14.51 -19.46
C GLY A 212 -3.26 -14.72 -17.98
N CYS A 213 -3.34 -13.62 -17.22
CA CYS A 213 -3.17 -13.63 -15.77
C CYS A 213 -4.30 -14.40 -15.08
N VAL A 214 -3.94 -15.25 -14.11
CA VAL A 214 -4.88 -16.02 -13.29
C VAL A 214 -4.69 -15.65 -11.83
N ALA A 215 -5.75 -15.22 -11.14
CA ALA A 215 -5.68 -15.03 -9.70
C ALA A 215 -5.82 -16.36 -8.96
N VAL A 216 -5.00 -16.55 -7.91
CA VAL A 216 -5.11 -17.69 -6.99
C VAL A 216 -5.43 -17.16 -5.61
N HIS A 217 -6.64 -17.42 -5.12
CA HIS A 217 -7.15 -16.79 -3.91
C HIS A 217 -6.99 -17.66 -2.67
N TRP A 218 -6.58 -17.00 -1.58
CA TRP A 218 -6.39 -17.59 -0.27
C TRP A 218 -7.20 -16.85 0.79
N GLY A 219 -7.72 -17.57 1.79
CA GLY A 219 -8.44 -16.97 2.92
C GLY A 219 -9.74 -16.27 2.53
N VAL A 220 -10.36 -16.68 1.41
CA VAL A 220 -11.59 -16.08 0.87
C VAL A 220 -12.75 -16.30 1.84
N GLU A 221 -12.89 -17.48 2.43
CA GLU A 221 -13.96 -17.78 3.39
C GLU A 221 -14.00 -16.78 4.56
N GLY A 222 -12.83 -16.36 5.06
CA GLY A 222 -12.70 -15.35 6.13
C GLY A 222 -13.13 -13.92 5.74
N THR A 223 -13.52 -13.69 4.48
CA THR A 223 -14.13 -12.44 4.03
C THR A 223 -15.64 -12.39 4.27
N ARG A 224 -16.30 -13.55 4.40
CA ARG A 224 -17.76 -13.74 4.45
C ARG A 224 -18.55 -13.38 3.19
N ASP A 225 -18.06 -12.44 2.40
CA ASP A 225 -18.70 -11.99 1.16
C ASP A 225 -17.92 -12.34 -0.10
N GLY A 226 -16.75 -12.95 0.02
CA GLY A 226 -15.79 -13.21 -1.05
C GLY A 226 -14.70 -12.13 -1.19
N GLY A 227 -14.80 -11.00 -0.48
CA GLY A 227 -13.81 -9.92 -0.54
C GLY A 227 -13.57 -9.43 -1.98
N LEU A 228 -12.32 -9.11 -2.32
CA LEU A 228 -11.98 -8.65 -3.67
C LEU A 228 -11.98 -9.80 -4.70
N SER A 229 -11.98 -11.07 -4.27
CA SER A 229 -11.97 -12.22 -5.19
C SER A 229 -13.21 -12.29 -6.08
N VAL A 230 -14.33 -11.73 -5.64
CA VAL A 230 -15.57 -11.62 -6.45
C VAL A 230 -15.34 -10.83 -7.75
N PHE A 231 -14.39 -9.89 -7.75
CA PHE A 231 -14.06 -9.07 -8.93
C PHE A 231 -12.85 -9.60 -9.71
N MET A 232 -12.27 -10.73 -9.32
CA MET A 232 -11.08 -11.28 -9.97
C MET A 232 -11.31 -12.77 -10.21
N PRO A 233 -11.88 -13.16 -11.36
CA PRO A 233 -12.06 -14.57 -11.69
C PRO A 233 -10.74 -15.35 -11.55
N GLY A 234 -10.77 -16.51 -10.92
CA GLY A 234 -9.57 -17.25 -10.58
C GLY A 234 -9.86 -18.55 -9.87
N SER A 235 -8.80 -19.26 -9.48
CA SER A 235 -8.94 -20.46 -8.67
C SER A 235 -8.88 -20.12 -7.18
N VAL A 236 -9.65 -20.83 -6.38
CA VAL A 236 -9.54 -20.78 -4.92
C VAL A 236 -8.56 -21.88 -4.50
N ASN A 237 -7.64 -21.57 -3.59
CA ASN A 237 -6.83 -22.60 -2.99
C ASN A 237 -7.64 -23.33 -1.91
N ASP A 238 -7.81 -24.65 -2.04
CA ASP A 238 -8.67 -25.52 -1.22
C ASP A 238 -8.32 -25.59 0.29
N LYS A 239 -7.42 -24.75 0.80
CA LYS A 239 -7.04 -24.67 2.22
C LYS A 239 -7.96 -23.76 3.08
N GLY A 240 -9.21 -23.52 2.67
CA GLY A 240 -10.23 -22.80 3.47
C GLY A 240 -9.85 -21.37 3.88
N THR A 241 -10.00 -21.03 5.16
CA THR A 241 -9.61 -19.72 5.75
C THR A 241 -8.10 -19.48 5.83
N GLY A 242 -7.27 -20.40 5.32
CA GLY A 242 -5.81 -20.38 5.45
C GLY A 242 -5.17 -19.08 4.91
N CYS A 243 -4.29 -18.49 5.73
CA CYS A 243 -3.47 -17.35 5.32
C CYS A 243 -2.37 -17.81 4.36
N LEU A 244 -2.25 -17.20 3.18
CA LEU A 244 -1.17 -17.48 2.22
C LEU A 244 0.19 -17.47 2.91
N VAL A 245 0.51 -16.37 3.61
CA VAL A 245 1.81 -16.15 4.25
C VAL A 245 2.12 -17.27 5.24
N GLU A 246 1.17 -17.64 6.10
CA GLU A 246 1.38 -18.70 7.10
C GLU A 246 1.32 -20.11 6.48
N SER A 247 0.58 -20.29 5.38
CA SER A 247 0.45 -21.59 4.69
C SER A 247 1.78 -22.06 4.08
N VAL A 248 2.65 -21.12 3.68
CA VAL A 248 3.97 -21.48 3.15
C VAL A 248 4.81 -22.19 4.23
N SER A 249 4.51 -22.00 5.52
CA SER A 249 5.15 -22.69 6.67
C SER A 249 4.78 -24.19 6.79
N THR A 250 3.85 -24.70 5.97
CA THR A 250 3.31 -26.07 6.12
C THR A 250 3.85 -27.10 5.11
N ALA A 251 4.99 -26.84 4.45
CA ALA A 251 5.59 -27.83 3.53
C ALA A 251 6.31 -28.99 4.24
N SER A 252 6.47 -28.94 5.57
CA SER A 252 7.05 -30.02 6.36
C SER A 252 6.30 -30.13 7.68
N THR A 253 5.78 -31.31 7.99
CA THR A 253 5.13 -31.70 9.27
C THR A 253 3.65 -31.37 9.39
N SER A 254 2.86 -32.43 9.56
CA SER A 254 1.48 -32.42 10.05
C SER A 254 1.44 -31.82 11.46
N ILE A 255 0.74 -30.70 11.64
CA ILE A 255 0.57 -30.03 12.93
C ILE A 255 -0.89 -30.25 13.40
N PRO A 256 -1.13 -30.74 14.63
CA PRO A 256 -2.45 -30.73 15.26
C PRO A 256 -2.93 -29.29 15.42
N PRO A 257 -4.23 -29.00 15.63
CA PRO A 257 -4.75 -27.64 15.74
C PRO A 257 -4.04 -26.88 16.87
N SER A 258 -2.95 -26.19 16.55
CA SER A 258 -2.26 -25.35 17.51
C SER A 258 -3.18 -24.16 17.68
N THR A 259 -3.74 -24.05 18.90
CA THR A 259 -4.47 -22.90 19.41
C THR A 259 -4.02 -21.64 18.69
N LEU A 260 -4.82 -21.22 17.71
CA LEU A 260 -4.94 -19.82 17.38
C LEU A 260 -4.98 -19.16 18.74
N ARG A 261 -4.02 -18.29 19.04
CA ARG A 261 -4.33 -17.30 20.05
C ARG A 261 -5.55 -16.63 19.46
N ASP A 262 -6.70 -16.99 20.01
CA ASP A 262 -7.87 -16.18 20.05
C ASP A 262 -7.36 -14.85 20.60
N HIS A 263 -6.84 -14.01 19.70
CA HIS A 263 -7.24 -12.63 19.74
C HIS A 263 -8.74 -12.74 19.68
N ASN A 264 -9.33 -12.80 20.88
CA ASN A 264 -10.74 -12.64 21.12
C ASN A 264 -11.13 -11.57 20.11
N VAL A 265 -11.75 -12.01 19.02
CA VAL A 265 -12.72 -11.20 18.30
C VAL A 265 -13.67 -10.91 19.43
N GLY A 266 -13.43 -9.76 20.08
CA GLY A 266 -13.96 -9.49 21.41
C GLY A 266 -15.38 -9.97 21.38
N SER A 267 -15.67 -10.97 22.23
CA SER A 267 -17.02 -11.48 22.48
C SER A 267 -17.92 -10.30 22.22
N GLN A 268 -18.65 -10.34 21.10
CA GLN A 268 -19.54 -9.26 20.71
C GLN A 268 -20.29 -8.92 21.98
N GLY A 269 -19.93 -7.79 22.60
CA GLY A 269 -20.67 -7.32 23.75
C GLY A 269 -22.09 -7.30 23.23
N LYS A 270 -22.99 -8.01 23.92
CA LYS A 270 -24.43 -7.84 23.76
C LYS A 270 -24.75 -6.40 24.18
N GLY A 271 -24.35 -5.48 23.34
CA GLY A 271 -24.32 -4.05 23.54
C GLY A 271 -24.36 -3.49 22.14
N ASN A 272 -25.56 -3.49 21.58
CA ASN A 272 -26.09 -2.59 20.54
C ASN A 272 -25.06 -1.60 19.93
N ALA A 273 -24.00 -2.07 19.29
CA ALA A 273 -23.26 -1.24 18.34
C ALA A 273 -24.25 -1.07 17.19
N GLY A 274 -24.98 0.05 17.22
CA GLY A 274 -26.17 0.27 16.41
C GLY A 274 -25.89 0.01 14.94
N LYS A 275 -26.92 -0.38 14.19
CA LYS A 275 -26.90 -0.59 12.73
C LYS A 275 -26.31 0.60 11.93
N ASP A 276 -26.08 1.72 12.62
CA ASP A 276 -25.64 3.00 12.09
C ASP A 276 -24.16 3.33 12.35
N HIS A 277 -23.37 2.40 12.90
CA HIS A 277 -21.93 2.59 13.15
C HIS A 277 -21.08 1.43 12.61
N LEU A 278 -20.07 1.75 11.80
CA LEU A 278 -19.11 0.80 11.24
C LEU A 278 -17.75 0.97 11.90
N LYS A 279 -17.29 -0.06 12.61
CA LYS A 279 -15.94 -0.08 13.19
C LYS A 279 -14.88 -0.25 12.10
N ALA A 280 -13.76 0.45 12.24
CA ALA A 280 -12.54 0.26 11.48
C ALA A 280 -11.36 0.08 12.44
N GLU A 281 -10.49 -0.90 12.20
CA GLU A 281 -9.38 -1.21 13.10
C GLU A 281 -8.21 -1.87 12.38
N CYS A 282 -6.98 -1.50 12.72
CA CYS A 282 -5.78 -2.20 12.25
C CYS A 282 -5.48 -3.45 13.10
N HIS A 283 -4.59 -4.31 12.64
CA HIS A 283 -4.32 -5.59 13.30
C HIS A 283 -3.84 -5.46 14.75
N CYS A 284 -3.01 -4.46 15.06
CA CYS A 284 -2.53 -4.24 16.42
C CYS A 284 -3.51 -3.46 17.32
N GLY A 285 -4.65 -3.01 16.80
CA GLY A 285 -5.62 -2.16 17.52
C GLY A 285 -5.17 -0.71 17.74
N GLY A 286 -3.95 -0.36 17.34
CA GLY A 286 -3.39 0.98 17.55
C GLY A 286 -4.00 2.09 16.69
N ILE A 287 -4.71 1.72 15.61
CA ILE A 287 -5.63 2.61 14.89
C ILE A 287 -7.00 1.95 15.01
N SER A 288 -7.95 2.67 15.61
CA SER A 288 -9.33 2.24 15.79
C SER A 288 -10.24 3.47 15.71
N PHE A 289 -11.25 3.43 14.85
CA PHE A 289 -12.20 4.52 14.67
C PHE A 289 -13.55 3.96 14.21
N THR A 290 -14.58 4.81 14.22
CA THR A 290 -15.93 4.46 13.80
C THR A 290 -16.38 5.38 12.67
N VAL A 291 -17.11 4.81 11.73
CA VAL A 291 -17.76 5.49 10.62
C VAL A 291 -19.26 5.50 10.86
N THR A 292 -19.90 6.65 10.79
CA THR A 292 -21.37 6.78 10.86
C THR A 292 -21.99 6.65 9.49
N ARG A 293 -23.31 6.37 9.42
CA ARG A 293 -24.06 6.47 8.15
C ARG A 293 -24.00 7.89 7.58
N PRO A 294 -24.22 8.06 6.26
CA PRO A 294 -24.37 9.40 5.72
C PRO A 294 -25.52 10.14 6.43
N ASN A 295 -25.31 11.44 6.63
CA ASN A 295 -26.23 12.36 7.30
C ASN A 295 -26.09 13.75 6.67
N ASP A 296 -26.76 14.77 7.21
CA ASP A 296 -26.71 16.12 6.66
C ASP A 296 -25.29 16.70 6.60
N GLN A 297 -24.44 16.41 7.61
CA GLN A 297 -23.04 16.87 7.61
C GLN A 297 -22.21 16.20 6.51
N SER A 298 -22.64 15.04 5.99
CA SER A 298 -21.97 14.37 4.88
C SER A 298 -22.08 15.14 3.56
N LYS A 299 -22.98 16.13 3.47
CA LYS A 299 -23.24 16.94 2.26
C LYS A 299 -22.42 18.22 2.22
N GLU A 300 -21.90 18.67 3.36
CA GLU A 300 -21.16 19.93 3.48
C GLU A 300 -19.85 19.98 2.67
N PRO A 301 -19.03 18.91 2.59
CA PRO A 301 -17.79 18.98 1.83
C PRO A 301 -18.00 19.25 0.34
N TRP A 302 -17.00 19.87 -0.30
CA TRP A 302 -16.83 19.87 -1.75
C TRP A 302 -15.66 18.96 -2.13
N SER A 303 -15.73 18.35 -3.32
CA SER A 303 -14.62 17.58 -3.89
C SER A 303 -14.65 17.62 -5.42
N PRO A 304 -13.50 17.66 -6.11
CA PRO A 304 -13.43 17.35 -7.53
C PRO A 304 -13.92 15.93 -7.80
N TRP A 305 -14.22 15.63 -9.06
CA TRP A 305 -14.48 14.27 -9.52
C TRP A 305 -13.24 13.40 -9.32
N PRO A 306 -13.38 12.17 -8.79
CA PRO A 306 -12.27 11.26 -8.66
C PRO A 306 -12.00 10.57 -10.01
N ASP A 307 -10.77 10.09 -10.17
CA ASP A 307 -10.34 9.39 -11.40
C ASP A 307 -11.20 8.14 -11.74
N MET A 308 -11.82 7.51 -10.73
CA MET A 308 -12.76 6.38 -10.97
C MET A 308 -14.05 6.78 -11.69
N ILE A 309 -14.44 8.06 -11.64
CA ILE A 309 -15.64 8.58 -12.31
C ILE A 309 -15.23 9.34 -13.57
N VAL A 310 -14.26 10.26 -13.45
CA VAL A 310 -13.73 11.05 -14.57
C VAL A 310 -12.24 10.80 -14.66
N PRO A 311 -11.76 9.97 -15.62
CA PRO A 311 -10.35 9.62 -15.69
C PRO A 311 -9.47 10.83 -16.01
N TYR A 312 -8.43 11.06 -15.20
CA TYR A 312 -7.66 12.32 -15.26
C TYR A 312 -6.86 12.51 -16.55
N HIS A 313 -6.56 11.41 -17.26
CA HIS A 313 -5.89 11.48 -18.56
C HIS A 313 -6.82 11.88 -19.72
N SER A 314 -8.14 11.86 -19.51
CA SER A 314 -9.13 12.08 -20.60
C SER A 314 -10.24 13.07 -20.24
N GLY A 315 -10.35 13.50 -18.98
CA GLY A 315 -11.40 14.40 -18.52
C GLY A 315 -10.90 15.40 -17.48
N SER A 316 -11.68 16.48 -17.30
CA SER A 316 -11.40 17.48 -16.26
C SER A 316 -11.97 17.01 -14.92
N PRO A 317 -11.20 17.07 -13.83
CA PRO A 317 -11.70 16.69 -12.50
C PRO A 317 -12.67 17.73 -11.89
N LYS A 318 -12.98 18.82 -12.60
CA LYS A 318 -13.78 19.91 -12.05
C LYS A 318 -15.23 19.48 -11.79
N ASN A 319 -15.69 19.61 -10.54
CA ASN A 319 -17.06 19.32 -10.12
C ASN A 319 -17.79 20.63 -9.79
N THR A 320 -18.19 21.40 -10.82
CA THR A 320 -18.86 22.71 -10.65
C THR A 320 -20.26 22.63 -10.08
N GLU A 321 -20.94 21.51 -10.30
CA GLU A 321 -22.30 21.25 -9.82
C GLU A 321 -22.33 20.79 -8.37
N ASP A 322 -21.15 20.65 -7.75
CA ASP A 322 -20.98 20.18 -6.37
C ASP A 322 -21.70 18.84 -6.11
N VAL A 323 -21.61 17.93 -7.08
CA VAL A 323 -22.20 16.61 -6.95
C VAL A 323 -21.49 15.87 -5.82
N LYS A 324 -22.25 15.42 -4.82
CA LYS A 324 -21.78 14.65 -3.66
C LYS A 324 -21.54 13.21 -4.04
N TRP A 325 -20.62 12.97 -4.96
CA TRP A 325 -20.41 11.67 -5.61
C TRP A 325 -20.02 10.54 -4.65
N TRP A 326 -19.54 10.89 -3.44
CA TRP A 326 -19.28 9.93 -2.36
C TRP A 326 -20.56 9.41 -1.70
N LEU A 327 -21.71 10.08 -1.86
CA LEU A 327 -23.01 9.64 -1.34
C LEU A 327 -23.74 8.81 -2.39
N ARG A 328 -24.06 7.57 -2.04
CA ARG A 328 -24.59 6.55 -2.95
C ARG A 328 -25.85 5.90 -2.37
N ALA A 329 -26.57 5.15 -3.21
CA ALA A 329 -27.82 4.49 -2.85
C ALA A 329 -28.79 5.39 -2.06
N ASN A 330 -29.18 6.53 -2.64
CA ASN A 330 -30.02 7.55 -1.98
C ASN A 330 -29.48 7.98 -0.61
N GLU A 331 -28.17 8.28 -0.56
CA GLU A 331 -27.48 8.76 0.64
C GLU A 331 -27.46 7.76 1.81
N THR A 332 -27.50 6.45 1.53
CA THR A 332 -27.41 5.41 2.57
C THR A 332 -26.05 4.71 2.63
N LYS A 333 -25.25 4.88 1.57
CA LYS A 333 -23.93 4.26 1.39
C LYS A 333 -22.88 5.28 0.95
N TYR A 334 -21.62 4.92 1.16
CA TYR A 334 -20.47 5.65 0.64
C TYR A 334 -19.95 5.03 -0.65
N PHE A 335 -19.37 5.83 -1.53
CA PHE A 335 -18.65 5.34 -2.70
C PHE A 335 -17.35 4.65 -2.29
N ALA A 336 -16.99 3.58 -2.97
CA ALA A 336 -15.71 2.90 -2.79
C ALA A 336 -15.15 2.42 -4.13
N GLY A 337 -13.83 2.29 -4.24
CA GLY A 337 -13.23 1.77 -5.45
C GLY A 337 -11.77 1.40 -5.30
N THR A 338 -11.22 0.86 -6.39
CA THR A 338 -9.87 0.30 -6.44
C THR A 338 -8.92 1.24 -7.18
N CYS A 339 -7.68 1.34 -6.72
CA CYS A 339 -6.62 2.15 -7.31
C CYS A 339 -5.36 1.31 -7.56
N ALA A 340 -4.79 1.46 -8.75
CA ALA A 340 -3.57 0.78 -9.21
C ALA A 340 -2.38 1.75 -9.43
N CYS A 341 -2.50 3.01 -9.00
CA CYS A 341 -1.45 4.01 -9.22
C CYS A 341 -0.15 3.63 -8.49
N ASN A 342 0.98 4.12 -9.01
CA ASN A 342 2.29 3.86 -8.43
C ASN A 342 2.43 4.35 -6.97
N SER A 343 1.78 5.47 -6.64
CA SER A 343 1.80 6.01 -5.27
C SER A 343 1.13 5.06 -4.28
N CYS A 344 -0.08 4.57 -4.59
CA CYS A 344 -0.80 3.59 -3.77
C CYS A 344 -0.05 2.24 -3.71
N ARG A 345 0.53 1.81 -4.83
CA ARG A 345 1.33 0.58 -4.90
C ARG A 345 2.52 0.60 -3.94
N LEU A 346 3.31 1.67 -3.99
CA LEU A 346 4.53 1.78 -3.19
C LEU A 346 4.25 2.09 -1.72
N THR A 347 3.17 2.81 -1.41
CA THR A 347 2.82 3.19 -0.03
C THR A 347 2.09 2.10 0.73
N SER A 348 1.40 1.18 0.04
CA SER A 348 0.83 -0.02 0.66
C SER A 348 1.80 -1.22 0.62
N GLY A 349 2.65 -1.30 -0.42
CA GLY A 349 3.46 -2.46 -0.74
C GLY A 349 2.77 -3.47 -1.67
N PHE A 350 1.55 -3.20 -2.14
CA PHE A 350 0.74 -4.14 -2.92
C PHE A 350 0.16 -3.49 -4.20
N PRO A 351 -0.10 -4.26 -5.27
CA PRO A 351 -0.53 -3.69 -6.55
C PRO A 351 -1.86 -2.93 -6.54
N ILE A 352 -2.77 -3.28 -5.62
CA ILE A 352 -4.12 -2.73 -5.56
C ILE A 352 -4.38 -2.18 -4.15
N GLN A 353 -4.82 -0.93 -4.08
CA GLN A 353 -5.39 -0.33 -2.87
C GLN A 353 -6.88 -0.07 -3.06
N VAL A 354 -7.64 -0.18 -1.99
CA VAL A 354 -9.09 0.04 -2.00
C VAL A 354 -9.44 1.15 -1.02
N TRP A 355 -10.15 2.15 -1.51
CA TRP A 355 -10.56 3.33 -0.74
C TRP A 355 -12.09 3.42 -0.67
N ALA A 356 -12.60 3.77 0.51
CA ALA A 356 -13.95 4.28 0.70
C ALA A 356 -13.89 5.79 0.93
N PHE A 357 -14.74 6.55 0.25
CA PHE A 357 -14.72 8.02 0.27
C PHE A 357 -15.72 8.50 1.32
N ILE A 358 -15.21 8.93 2.47
CA ILE A 358 -16.03 9.22 3.65
C ILE A 358 -15.75 10.65 4.11
N PRO A 359 -16.78 11.47 4.32
CA PRO A 359 -16.60 12.80 4.89
C PRO A 359 -15.93 12.72 6.26
N LYS A 360 -15.00 13.65 6.53
CA LYS A 360 -14.30 13.68 7.82
C LYS A 360 -15.26 13.81 9.01
N ALA A 361 -16.39 14.50 8.82
CA ALA A 361 -17.45 14.66 9.81
C ALA A 361 -18.13 13.33 10.20
N ASN A 362 -18.00 12.29 9.38
CA ASN A 362 -18.57 10.97 9.67
C ASN A 362 -17.57 10.01 10.33
N LEU A 363 -16.35 10.47 10.59
CA LEU A 363 -15.31 9.72 11.29
C LEU A 363 -15.29 10.13 12.77
N PHE A 364 -15.19 9.14 13.66
CA PHE A 364 -15.15 9.35 15.12
C PHE A 364 -14.12 8.45 15.78
N ILE A 365 -13.43 9.00 16.78
CA ILE A 365 -12.64 8.20 17.73
C ILE A 365 -13.55 7.79 18.88
N ASN A 366 -13.42 6.57 19.39
CA ASN A 366 -14.25 6.06 20.50
C ASN A 366 -15.78 6.26 20.32
N GLN A 367 -16.27 6.27 19.07
CA GLN A 367 -17.67 6.53 18.67
C GLN A 367 -18.21 7.95 18.91
N VAL A 368 -17.65 8.73 19.84
CA VAL A 368 -18.19 10.05 20.21
C VAL A 368 -17.19 11.19 20.04
N ASP A 369 -15.90 10.90 20.05
CA ASP A 369 -14.86 11.93 19.99
C ASP A 369 -14.66 12.39 18.55
N THR A 370 -14.47 13.70 18.38
CA THR A 370 -14.13 14.31 17.09
C THR A 370 -12.88 13.65 16.52
N PHE A 371 -12.95 13.25 15.25
CA PHE A 371 -11.83 12.61 14.60
C PHE A 371 -10.64 13.54 14.39
N THR A 372 -9.48 13.08 14.86
CA THR A 372 -8.17 13.69 14.65
C THR A 372 -7.20 12.65 14.11
N TYR A 373 -6.21 13.10 13.34
CA TYR A 373 -5.21 12.22 12.75
C TYR A 373 -4.06 11.92 13.71
N GLU A 374 -4.03 12.58 14.88
CA GLU A 374 -3.00 12.48 15.90
C GLU A 374 -3.35 11.43 16.99
N THR A 375 -4.26 10.50 16.68
CA THR A 375 -4.76 9.50 17.64
C THR A 375 -4.03 8.16 17.55
N GLY A 376 -3.76 7.57 18.73
CA GLY A 376 -3.23 6.22 18.86
C GLY A 376 -1.83 6.07 18.26
N THR A 377 -1.67 5.11 17.34
CA THR A 377 -0.39 4.82 16.66
C THR A 377 -0.31 5.45 15.27
N MET A 378 -1.27 6.31 14.93
CA MET A 378 -1.35 6.95 13.61
C MET A 378 -0.15 7.85 13.37
N LYS A 379 0.46 7.71 12.20
CA LYS A 379 1.58 8.52 11.75
C LYS A 379 1.27 9.06 10.37
N ARG A 380 1.41 10.38 10.21
CA ARG A 380 1.27 11.08 8.94
C ARG A 380 2.59 11.18 8.19
N PHE A 381 2.53 11.11 6.88
CA PHE A 381 3.54 11.67 5.98
C PHE A 381 2.88 12.38 4.81
N GLU A 382 3.59 13.35 4.24
CA GLU A 382 3.19 14.07 3.04
C GLU A 382 3.79 13.34 1.82
N SER A 383 2.93 12.81 0.96
CA SER A 383 3.34 11.98 -0.20
C SER A 383 3.60 12.81 -1.46
N SER A 384 3.06 14.02 -1.51
CA SER A 384 3.33 15.14 -2.42
C SER A 384 2.80 16.41 -1.76
N PRO A 385 3.22 17.61 -2.18
CA PRO A 385 2.74 18.86 -1.57
C PRO A 385 1.21 18.91 -1.47
N GLY A 386 0.70 19.11 -0.25
CA GLY A 386 -0.73 19.15 0.06
C GLY A 386 -1.45 17.81 -0.02
N VAL A 387 -0.73 16.68 -0.07
CA VAL A 387 -1.30 15.33 -0.12
C VAL A 387 -0.72 14.48 1.00
N TYR A 388 -1.59 14.06 1.91
CA TYR A 388 -1.24 13.42 3.16
C TYR A 388 -1.74 11.99 3.22
N ARG A 389 -0.98 11.17 3.94
CA ARG A 389 -1.28 9.75 4.17
C ARG A 389 -1.01 9.40 5.61
N GLU A 390 -1.90 8.61 6.19
CA GLU A 390 -1.78 8.11 7.55
C GLU A 390 -1.68 6.59 7.57
N PHE A 391 -0.76 6.09 8.39
CA PHE A 391 -0.55 4.66 8.60
C PHE A 391 -0.27 4.36 10.08
N CYS A 392 -0.42 3.09 10.46
CA CYS A 392 -0.09 2.63 11.79
C CYS A 392 1.44 2.49 11.95
N SER A 393 2.04 3.26 12.85
CA SER A 393 3.47 3.19 13.15
C SER A 393 3.92 1.87 13.80
N THR A 394 2.99 1.04 14.26
CA THR A 394 3.26 -0.28 14.86
C THR A 394 3.19 -1.42 13.86
N CYS A 395 2.13 -1.51 13.03
CA CYS A 395 1.92 -2.63 12.11
C CYS A 395 2.04 -2.29 10.62
N GLY A 396 2.20 -1.01 10.27
CA GLY A 396 2.32 -0.54 8.89
C GLY A 396 1.00 -0.41 8.14
N ALA A 397 -0.15 -0.69 8.77
CA ALA A 397 -1.44 -0.62 8.09
C ALA A 397 -1.73 0.79 7.56
N THR A 398 -1.97 0.91 6.26
CA THR A 398 -2.49 2.15 5.66
C THR A 398 -3.90 2.41 6.18
N ALA A 399 -4.17 3.64 6.60
CA ALA A 399 -5.46 4.03 7.17
C ALA A 399 -6.17 5.07 6.30
N PHE A 400 -5.49 6.17 5.97
CA PHE A 400 -6.11 7.31 5.30
C PHE A 400 -5.25 7.88 4.16
N TRP A 401 -5.94 8.50 3.21
CA TRP A 401 -5.39 9.49 2.27
C TRP A 401 -6.30 10.71 2.27
N HIS A 402 -5.72 11.91 2.22
CA HIS A 402 -6.45 13.16 2.06
C HIS A 402 -5.55 14.23 1.42
N CYS A 403 -6.14 15.33 0.97
CA CYS A 403 -5.40 16.44 0.40
C CYS A 403 -6.07 17.79 0.68
N ASP A 404 -5.30 18.86 0.49
CA ASP A 404 -5.75 20.24 0.68
C ASP A 404 -6.81 20.67 -0.35
N GLU A 405 -6.88 20.03 -1.52
CA GLU A 405 -7.87 20.34 -2.55
C GLU A 405 -9.29 19.89 -2.14
N ARG A 406 -9.41 18.81 -1.35
CA ARG A 406 -10.70 18.29 -0.86
C ARG A 406 -10.63 17.89 0.62
N PRO A 407 -10.42 18.85 1.53
CA PRO A 407 -10.09 18.57 2.93
C PRO A 407 -11.23 17.90 3.72
N GLY A 408 -12.47 17.97 3.21
CA GLY A 408 -13.66 17.41 3.87
C GLY A 408 -13.99 15.97 3.49
N VAL A 409 -13.44 15.42 2.40
CA VAL A 409 -13.67 14.03 1.96
C VAL A 409 -12.37 13.24 2.10
N VAL A 410 -12.38 12.21 2.93
CA VAL A 410 -11.21 11.40 3.29
C VAL A 410 -11.32 10.02 2.65
N ASP A 411 -10.21 9.51 2.14
CA ASP A 411 -10.13 8.17 1.61
C ASP A 411 -9.74 7.22 2.73
N VAL A 412 -10.63 6.28 3.06
CA VAL A 412 -10.46 5.32 4.14
C VAL A 412 -10.09 3.95 3.57
N SER A 413 -9.02 3.35 4.08
CA SER A 413 -8.56 2.03 3.66
C SER A 413 -9.58 0.95 4.01
N VAL A 414 -10.19 0.32 2.99
CA VAL A 414 -11.30 -0.63 3.17
C VAL A 414 -10.87 -1.88 3.94
N GLY A 415 -9.61 -2.29 3.87
CA GLY A 415 -9.07 -3.43 4.64
C GLY A 415 -9.16 -3.29 6.16
N LEU A 416 -9.38 -2.07 6.66
CA LEU A 416 -9.58 -1.82 8.08
C LEU A 416 -11.03 -1.96 8.53
N LEU A 417 -12.01 -1.89 7.62
CA LEU A 417 -13.43 -1.93 7.97
C LEU A 417 -13.83 -3.29 8.55
N ARG A 418 -14.79 -3.28 9.48
CA ARG A 418 -15.32 -4.45 10.19
C ARG A 418 -16.84 -4.53 10.03
N SER A 419 -17.29 -4.62 8.78
CA SER A 419 -18.71 -4.82 8.49
C SER A 419 -19.14 -6.26 8.80
N ILE A 420 -20.38 -6.40 9.26
CA ILE A 420 -21.04 -7.70 9.42
C ILE A 420 -21.32 -8.37 8.07
N ALA A 421 -21.54 -7.57 7.01
CA ALA A 421 -21.80 -8.07 5.66
C ALA A 421 -20.56 -8.66 4.99
N GLY A 422 -19.35 -8.37 5.51
CA GLY A 422 -18.11 -8.94 5.02
C GLY A 422 -17.04 -7.90 4.69
N ALA A 423 -15.98 -8.35 4.01
CA ALA A 423 -14.79 -7.56 3.73
C ALA A 423 -15.02 -6.40 2.76
N ARG A 424 -15.95 -6.52 1.82
CA ARG A 424 -16.35 -5.44 0.91
C ARG A 424 -17.29 -4.43 1.56
N ALA A 425 -17.83 -4.74 2.75
CA ALA A 425 -18.78 -3.89 3.47
C ALA A 425 -19.94 -3.40 2.58
N GLY A 426 -20.56 -4.29 1.79
CA GLY A 426 -21.58 -3.92 0.80
C GLY A 426 -22.87 -3.36 1.38
N ASP A 427 -23.09 -3.50 2.69
CA ASP A 427 -24.13 -2.82 3.46
C ASP A 427 -23.81 -1.34 3.74
N TRP A 428 -22.56 -0.91 3.57
CA TRP A 428 -22.06 0.45 3.79
C TRP A 428 -21.54 1.12 2.52
N LEU A 429 -21.04 0.33 1.57
CA LEU A 429 -20.30 0.80 0.41
C LEU A 429 -21.03 0.42 -0.88
N GLU A 430 -21.06 1.36 -1.83
CA GLU A 430 -21.39 1.12 -3.23
C GLU A 430 -20.11 1.22 -4.06
N TRP A 431 -19.84 0.18 -4.84
CA TRP A 431 -18.56 -0.04 -5.48
C TRP A 431 -18.50 0.57 -6.88
N ALA A 432 -17.41 1.25 -7.18
CA ALA A 432 -17.03 1.67 -8.52
C ALA A 432 -16.68 0.43 -9.34
N THR A 433 -17.50 0.13 -10.34
CA THR A 433 -17.33 -1.05 -11.20
C THR A 433 -16.92 -0.70 -12.63
N GLY A 434 -17.02 0.58 -13.02
CA GLY A 434 -16.70 1.02 -14.37
C GLY A 434 -15.21 1.09 -14.71
N ARG A 435 -14.34 1.19 -13.68
CA ARG A 435 -12.90 1.44 -13.85
C ARG A 435 -12.10 1.09 -12.60
N VAL A 436 -10.85 0.64 -12.78
CA VAL A 436 -9.81 0.71 -11.74
C VAL A 436 -9.06 2.05 -11.87
N SER A 437 -9.01 2.83 -10.80
CA SER A 437 -8.36 4.16 -10.84
C SER A 437 -6.89 4.04 -11.21
N PHE A 438 -6.45 4.87 -12.16
CA PHE A 438 -5.09 4.88 -12.71
C PHE A 438 -4.62 3.48 -13.18
N ALA A 439 -5.50 2.69 -13.80
CA ALA A 439 -5.14 1.38 -14.36
C ALA A 439 -3.94 1.46 -15.33
N GLU A 440 -3.85 2.56 -16.06
CA GLU A 440 -2.77 2.87 -16.99
C GLU A 440 -1.38 3.01 -16.31
N ASP A 441 -1.34 3.34 -15.02
CA ASP A 441 -0.09 3.45 -14.24
C ASP A 441 0.41 2.10 -13.71
N ALA A 442 -0.38 1.03 -13.89
CA ALA A 442 -0.02 -0.30 -13.42
C ALA A 442 1.33 -0.73 -13.98
N GLN A 443 2.17 -1.30 -13.11
CA GLN A 443 3.46 -1.84 -13.54
C GLN A 443 3.25 -2.93 -14.58
N VAL A 444 4.21 -3.05 -15.51
CA VAL A 444 4.11 -4.00 -16.63
C VAL A 444 3.76 -5.42 -16.16
N LYS A 445 4.34 -5.89 -15.05
CA LYS A 445 4.04 -7.21 -14.47
C LYS A 445 2.64 -7.35 -13.87
N ASP A 446 2.04 -6.23 -13.45
CA ASP A 446 0.74 -6.19 -12.78
C ASP A 446 -0.40 -5.87 -13.75
N LYS A 447 -0.11 -5.50 -15.01
CA LYS A 447 -1.13 -5.17 -16.02
C LYS A 447 -2.19 -6.27 -16.18
N GLY A 448 -1.77 -7.52 -16.34
CA GLY A 448 -2.71 -8.63 -16.46
C GLY A 448 -3.62 -8.80 -15.24
N LEU A 449 -3.12 -8.52 -14.03
CA LEU A 449 -3.91 -8.54 -12.80
C LEU A 449 -4.93 -7.38 -12.78
N ILE A 450 -4.52 -6.17 -13.18
CA ILE A 450 -5.41 -5.01 -13.21
C ILE A 450 -6.49 -5.18 -14.29
N GLU A 451 -6.14 -5.70 -15.47
CA GLU A 451 -7.12 -6.02 -16.51
C GLU A 451 -8.11 -7.12 -16.06
N LEU A 452 -7.63 -8.12 -15.31
CA LEU A 452 -8.51 -9.15 -14.71
C LEU A 452 -9.50 -8.51 -13.74
N LEU A 453 -9.03 -7.61 -12.88
CA LEU A 453 -9.88 -6.87 -11.94
C LEU A 453 -10.90 -5.98 -12.67
N GLU A 454 -10.49 -5.23 -13.70
CA GLU A 454 -11.40 -4.37 -14.48
C GLU A 454 -12.51 -5.17 -15.17
N ARG A 455 -12.19 -6.33 -15.75
CA ARG A 455 -13.20 -7.22 -16.35
C ARG A 455 -14.18 -7.76 -15.32
N GLY A 456 -13.69 -8.21 -14.16
CA GLY A 456 -14.56 -8.74 -13.11
C GLY A 456 -15.43 -7.66 -12.46
N LEU A 457 -14.92 -6.44 -12.30
CA LEU A 457 -15.71 -5.29 -11.86
C LEU A 457 -16.88 -4.99 -12.83
N LYS A 458 -16.62 -4.94 -14.15
CA LYS A 458 -17.68 -4.75 -15.16
C LYS A 458 -18.72 -5.87 -15.12
N SER A 459 -18.27 -7.12 -15.11
CA SER A 459 -19.15 -8.29 -15.10
C SER A 459 -20.06 -8.34 -13.86
N PHE A 460 -19.57 -7.84 -12.72
CA PHE A 460 -20.36 -7.75 -11.50
C PHE A 460 -21.56 -6.80 -11.63
N THR A 461 -21.43 -5.70 -12.38
CA THR A 461 -22.56 -4.80 -12.64
C THR A 461 -23.59 -5.43 -13.56
N ASP A 462 -23.16 -6.12 -14.61
CA ASP A 462 -24.07 -6.79 -15.54
C ASP A 462 -24.94 -7.82 -14.80
N ALA A 463 -24.32 -8.64 -13.94
CA ALA A 463 -25.02 -9.64 -13.13
C ALA A 463 -25.94 -9.07 -12.03
N GLN A 464 -25.84 -7.78 -11.69
CA GLN A 464 -26.76 -7.12 -10.74
C GLN A 464 -27.97 -6.48 -11.43
N ASN A 465 -27.89 -6.27 -12.74
CA ASN A 465 -28.94 -5.66 -13.55
C ASN A 465 -29.82 -6.69 -14.29
N GLU A 466 -29.36 -7.95 -14.36
CA GLU A 466 -30.14 -9.15 -14.73
C GLU A 466 -30.95 -9.68 -13.55
#